data_AF-A0AAW2DNL5-F1
#
_entry.id   AF-A0AAW2DNL5-F1
#
_cell.length_a   1.000
_cell.length_b   1.000
_cell.length_c   1.000
_cell.angle_alpha   90.00
_cell.angle_beta   90.00
_cell.angle_gamma   90.00
#
_symmetry.space_group_name_H-M   'P 1'
#
loop_
_entity.id
_entity.type
_entity.pdbx_description
1 polymer ?
#
loop_
_entity_poly.entity_id
_entity_poly.type
_entity_poly.pdbx_seq_one_letter_code
_entity_poly.pdbx_strand_id
1 'polypeptide(L)'
;MQHNSWNLGNISFSFPYSLRQRIKATPIPMASASVDHISLCSSPDREFDLKEAYNLACAVQDSHFYEPFMGNWVWKTITLPKIKCFLWQCIHKSIPAREVLSARVLVVPISCPLCNAHIESIIHILHDCPLANEFWDSFLVSIHTSTFYCTNLLDWLQINCTKYHSLVSGIS
;
A
#
# COMPACT_ATOMS: atom_id res chain seq x y z
N MET A 1 -35.28 -15.50 -32.14
CA MET A 1 -35.51 -15.47 -30.68
C MET A 1 -34.84 -16.70 -30.08
N GLN A 2 -33.64 -16.55 -29.53
CA GLN A 2 -32.84 -17.65 -28.99
C GLN A 2 -32.34 -17.26 -27.60
N HIS A 3 -32.42 -18.21 -26.67
CA HIS A 3 -32.51 -18.10 -25.21
C HIS A 3 -31.82 -16.93 -24.51
N ASN A 4 -32.62 -16.15 -23.77
CA ASN A 4 -32.23 -15.08 -22.87
C ASN A 4 -31.57 -15.62 -21.58
N SER A 5 -30.49 -16.39 -21.72
CA SER A 5 -29.78 -17.07 -20.63
C SER A 5 -28.28 -17.07 -20.86
N TRP A 6 -27.50 -16.86 -19.81
CA TRP A 6 -26.03 -16.94 -19.85
C TRP A 6 -25.56 -18.30 -20.40
N ASN A 7 -24.91 -18.30 -21.56
CA ASN A 7 -24.31 -19.50 -22.14
C ASN A 7 -22.90 -19.73 -21.55
N LEU A 8 -22.83 -20.50 -20.48
CA LEU A 8 -21.58 -20.85 -19.80
C LEU A 8 -20.89 -22.09 -20.38
N GLY A 9 -21.43 -22.68 -21.46
CA GLY A 9 -20.89 -23.89 -22.09
C GLY A 9 -19.70 -23.63 -23.02
N ASN A 10 -19.54 -22.39 -23.50
CA ASN A 10 -18.46 -21.98 -24.41
C ASN A 10 -17.23 -21.39 -23.69
N ILE A 11 -17.19 -21.42 -22.36
CA ILE A 11 -16.11 -20.80 -21.58
C ILE A 11 -15.00 -21.84 -21.38
N SER A 12 -13.74 -21.44 -21.58
CA SER A 12 -12.56 -22.32 -21.53
C SER A 12 -12.20 -22.84 -20.13
N PHE A 13 -12.94 -22.42 -19.10
CA PHE A 13 -12.68 -22.79 -17.71
C PHE A 13 -13.98 -23.04 -16.94
N SER A 14 -13.86 -23.79 -15.84
CA SER A 14 -15.01 -24.13 -14.98
C SER A 14 -15.11 -23.18 -13.80
N PHE A 15 -16.31 -22.62 -13.58
CA PHE A 15 -16.60 -21.83 -12.38
C PHE A 15 -16.98 -22.75 -11.21
N PRO A 16 -16.62 -22.38 -9.96
CA PRO A 16 -17.24 -22.93 -8.76
C PRO A 16 -18.77 -22.86 -8.85
N TYR A 17 -19.46 -23.87 -8.33
CA TYR A 17 -20.92 -24.00 -8.42
C TYR A 17 -21.67 -22.75 -7.94
N SER A 18 -21.23 -22.16 -6.83
CA SER A 18 -21.81 -20.95 -6.24
C SER A 18 -21.75 -19.75 -7.20
N LEU A 19 -20.63 -19.54 -7.87
CA LEU A 19 -20.47 -18.45 -8.84
C LEU A 19 -21.31 -18.69 -10.09
N ARG A 20 -21.37 -19.94 -10.57
CA ARG A 20 -22.22 -20.32 -11.71
C ARG A 20 -23.70 -20.00 -11.43
N GLN A 21 -24.19 -20.27 -10.22
CA GLN A 21 -25.57 -19.94 -9.85
C GLN A 21 -25.82 -18.43 -9.77
N ARG A 22 -24.87 -17.66 -9.21
CA ARG A 22 -24.97 -16.20 -9.14
C ARG A 22 -25.02 -15.54 -10.52
N ILE A 23 -24.18 -16.00 -11.45
CA ILE A 23 -24.18 -15.50 -12.83
C ILE A 23 -25.52 -15.79 -13.50
N LYS A 24 -26.01 -17.03 -13.40
CA LYS A 24 -27.33 -17.40 -13.97
C LYS A 24 -28.49 -16.61 -13.37
N ALA A 25 -28.38 -16.21 -12.11
CA ALA A 25 -29.38 -15.40 -11.42
C ALA A 25 -29.30 -13.90 -11.75
N THR A 26 -28.27 -13.45 -12.48
CA THR A 26 -28.17 -12.05 -12.91
C THR A 26 -29.09 -11.83 -14.12
N PRO A 27 -30.17 -11.04 -13.99
CA PRO A 27 -31.14 -10.86 -15.06
C PRO A 27 -30.48 -10.18 -16.26
N ILE A 28 -30.69 -10.74 -17.46
CA ILE A 28 -30.27 -10.12 -18.72
C ILE A 28 -31.37 -9.11 -19.11
N PRO A 29 -31.06 -7.81 -19.29
CA PRO A 29 -32.07 -6.79 -19.57
C PRO A 29 -32.91 -7.16 -20.80
N MET A 30 -34.25 -7.16 -20.64
CA MET A 30 -35.20 -7.56 -21.69
C MET A 30 -35.84 -6.40 -22.45
N ALA A 31 -35.60 -5.15 -22.06
CA ALA A 31 -36.29 -3.99 -22.62
C ALA A 31 -35.34 -3.10 -23.44
N SER A 32 -35.81 -2.78 -24.65
CA SER A 32 -35.28 -1.87 -25.68
C SER A 32 -34.18 -0.90 -25.22
N ALA A 33 -33.00 -1.00 -25.84
CA ALA A 33 -32.04 0.07 -26.16
C ALA A 33 -32.13 1.37 -25.33
N SER A 34 -32.18 1.29 -24.00
CA SER A 34 -31.82 2.42 -23.16
C SER A 34 -30.31 2.54 -23.26
N VAL A 35 -29.81 3.70 -23.68
CA VAL A 35 -28.38 4.01 -23.66
C VAL A 35 -27.86 3.71 -22.25
N ASP A 36 -26.69 3.07 -22.15
CA ASP A 36 -26.07 2.80 -20.85
C ASP A 36 -25.95 4.12 -20.07
N HIS A 37 -26.63 4.21 -18.93
CA HIS A 37 -26.53 5.34 -18.03
C HIS A 37 -25.61 4.97 -16.87
N ILE A 38 -24.63 5.83 -16.58
CA ILE A 38 -23.80 5.72 -15.37
C ILE A 38 -24.69 6.06 -14.18
N SER A 39 -25.26 5.03 -13.55
CA SER A 39 -26.05 5.18 -12.32
C SER A 39 -25.11 5.11 -11.11
N LEU A 40 -24.34 6.17 -10.87
CA LEU A 40 -23.75 6.38 -9.55
C LEU A 40 -24.77 7.18 -8.74
N CYS A 41 -25.25 6.63 -7.62
CA CYS A 41 -26.18 7.35 -6.74
C CYS A 41 -25.58 8.69 -6.30
N SER A 42 -26.08 9.79 -6.86
CA SER A 42 -26.62 10.97 -6.17
C SER A 42 -26.85 12.09 -7.20
N SER A 43 -28.11 12.27 -7.59
CA SER A 43 -28.65 13.32 -8.48
C SER A 43 -28.55 13.08 -10.01
N PRO A 44 -29.63 13.36 -10.75
CA PRO A 44 -29.74 13.10 -12.19
C PRO A 44 -28.89 14.02 -13.10
N ASP A 45 -28.36 15.14 -12.57
CA ASP A 45 -27.65 16.17 -13.36
C ASP A 45 -26.16 16.33 -13.01
N ARG A 46 -25.62 15.45 -12.17
CA ARG A 46 -24.25 15.60 -11.69
C ARG A 46 -23.27 14.84 -12.57
N GLU A 47 -22.35 15.57 -13.23
CA GLU A 47 -21.20 14.96 -13.90
C GLU A 47 -20.38 14.12 -12.90
N PHE A 48 -19.86 12.99 -13.37
CA PHE A 48 -19.07 12.08 -12.55
C PHE A 48 -17.88 12.82 -11.92
N ASP A 49 -17.86 12.91 -10.59
CA ASP A 49 -16.73 13.41 -9.83
C ASP A 49 -15.96 12.24 -9.21
N LEU A 50 -14.71 12.07 -9.61
CA LEU A 50 -13.83 11.03 -9.10
C LEU A 50 -13.67 11.13 -7.58
N LYS A 51 -13.66 12.34 -7.02
CA LYS A 51 -13.54 12.56 -5.57
C LYS A 51 -14.74 12.00 -4.83
N GLU A 52 -15.95 12.20 -5.36
CA GLU A 52 -17.15 11.64 -4.74
C GLU A 52 -17.30 10.15 -4.93
N ALA A 53 -16.99 9.63 -6.12
CA ALA A 53 -16.98 8.20 -6.36
C ALA A 53 -15.99 7.50 -5.42
N TYR A 54 -14.81 8.09 -5.20
CA TYR A 54 -13.83 7.60 -4.24
C TYR A 54 -14.35 7.68 -2.80
N ASN A 55 -14.93 8.82 -2.39
CA ASN A 55 -15.50 8.97 -1.06
C ASN A 55 -16.64 7.98 -0.79
N LEU A 56 -17.52 7.73 -1.76
CA LEU A 56 -18.56 6.69 -1.69
C LEU A 56 -17.95 5.30 -1.55
N ALA A 57 -16.95 4.97 -2.38
CA ALA A 57 -16.27 3.68 -2.30
C ALA A 57 -15.58 3.46 -0.94
N CYS A 58 -14.99 4.51 -0.37
CA CYS A 58 -14.39 4.50 0.96
C CYS A 58 -15.46 4.42 2.07
N ALA A 59 -16.55 5.19 1.96
CA ALA A 59 -17.64 5.20 2.96
C ALA A 59 -18.38 3.86 3.06
N VAL A 60 -18.44 3.09 1.98
CA VAL A 60 -18.98 1.72 1.97
C VAL A 60 -18.05 0.72 2.70
N GLN A 61 -16.77 1.07 2.88
CA GLN A 61 -15.76 0.15 3.39
C GLN A 61 -15.47 0.22 4.89
N ASP A 62 -15.68 1.34 5.61
CA ASP A 62 -15.57 1.30 7.08
C ASP A 62 -15.97 2.61 7.79
N SER A 63 -16.75 2.47 8.87
CA SER A 63 -16.93 3.46 9.94
C SER A 63 -15.79 3.44 10.96
N HIS A 64 -14.60 2.98 10.57
CA HIS A 64 -13.41 2.95 11.40
C HIS A 64 -12.62 4.24 11.15
N PHE A 65 -12.27 4.93 12.24
CA PHE A 65 -11.48 6.16 12.27
C PHE A 65 -10.37 6.16 11.20
N TYR A 66 -10.54 6.96 10.15
CA TYR A 66 -9.49 7.21 9.16
C TYR A 66 -8.36 7.99 9.85
N GLU A 67 -7.37 7.28 10.37
CA GLU A 67 -6.12 7.90 10.77
C GLU A 67 -5.48 8.54 9.54
N PRO A 68 -5.19 9.87 9.56
CA PRO A 68 -4.57 10.54 8.43
C PRO A 68 -3.24 9.87 8.07
N PHE A 69 -3.04 9.57 6.79
CA PHE A 69 -1.78 9.01 6.31
C PHE A 69 -0.61 9.97 6.59
N MET A 70 0.33 9.55 7.44
CA MET A 70 1.48 10.36 7.88
C MET A 70 2.70 10.28 6.94
N GLY A 71 2.51 10.33 5.61
CA GLY A 71 3.61 10.23 4.63
C GLY A 71 3.92 11.50 3.84
N ASN A 72 3.18 12.60 4.06
CA ASN A 72 3.36 13.85 3.28
C ASN A 72 4.75 14.48 3.43
N TRP A 73 5.48 14.16 4.50
CA TRP A 73 6.82 14.68 4.73
C TRP A 73 7.85 14.16 3.72
N VAL A 74 7.65 12.97 3.14
CA VAL A 74 8.59 12.35 2.19
C VAL A 74 8.89 13.25 1.00
N TRP A 75 7.86 13.89 0.45
CA TRP A 75 8.00 14.76 -0.71
C TRP A 75 8.65 16.10 -0.37
N LYS A 76 8.56 16.52 0.90
CA LYS A 76 9.18 17.75 1.42
C LYS A 76 10.66 17.57 1.79
N THR A 77 11.15 16.34 1.96
CA THR A 77 12.56 16.07 2.24
C THR A 77 13.47 16.60 1.11
N ILE A 78 14.57 17.25 1.46
CA ILE A 78 15.59 17.72 0.49
C ILE A 78 16.55 16.56 0.22
N THR A 79 16.23 15.76 -0.79
CA THR A 79 17.04 14.60 -1.19
C THR A 79 16.78 14.25 -2.65
N LEU A 80 17.54 13.30 -3.19
CA LEU A 80 17.38 12.82 -4.57
C LEU A 80 16.00 12.18 -4.77
N PRO A 81 15.35 12.38 -5.93
CA PRO A 81 14.05 11.76 -6.22
C PRO A 81 13.99 10.26 -5.98
N LYS A 82 15.08 9.53 -6.32
CA LYS A 82 15.19 8.09 -6.07
C LYS A 82 15.08 7.72 -4.59
N ILE A 83 15.59 8.56 -3.69
CA ILE A 83 15.51 8.36 -2.24
C ILE A 83 14.08 8.63 -1.76
N LYS A 84 13.40 9.67 -2.28
CA LYS A 84 11.98 9.92 -1.98
C LYS A 84 11.09 8.74 -2.39
N CYS A 85 11.31 8.20 -3.59
CA CYS A 85 10.59 7.00 -4.06
C CYS A 85 10.84 5.80 -3.16
N PHE A 86 12.08 5.59 -2.73
CA PHE A 86 12.42 4.52 -1.79
C PHE A 86 11.71 4.68 -0.45
N LEU A 87 11.73 5.87 0.15
CA LEU A 87 11.00 6.18 1.39
C LEU A 87 9.50 5.93 1.24
N TRP A 88 8.92 6.35 0.11
CA TRP A 88 7.52 6.08 -0.22
C TRP A 88 7.22 4.58 -0.26
N GLN A 89 8.10 3.79 -0.88
CA GLN A 89 7.98 2.33 -0.91
C GLN A 89 8.08 1.70 0.50
N CYS A 90 8.95 2.21 1.37
CA CYS A 90 9.04 1.76 2.77
C CYS A 90 7.71 1.95 3.50
N ILE A 91 7.17 3.18 3.47
CA ILE A 91 5.96 3.58 4.18
C ILE A 91 4.76 2.73 3.75
N HIS A 92 4.66 2.44 2.45
CA HIS A 92 3.57 1.63 1.90
C HIS A 92 3.81 0.12 1.95
N LYS A 93 4.86 -0.35 2.65
CA LYS A 93 5.25 -1.77 2.68
C LYS A 93 5.33 -2.39 1.28
N SER A 94 5.95 -1.66 0.35
CA SER A 94 6.11 -2.04 -1.06
C SER A 94 7.50 -2.57 -1.40
N ILE A 95 8.40 -2.62 -0.43
CA ILE A 95 9.72 -3.25 -0.54
C ILE A 95 9.58 -4.76 -0.28
N PRO A 96 10.30 -5.62 -1.02
CA PRO A 96 10.21 -7.07 -0.89
C PRO A 96 10.95 -7.63 0.34
N ALA A 97 10.67 -7.10 1.54
CA ALA A 97 11.10 -7.71 2.79
C ALA A 97 10.31 -9.02 3.03
N ARG A 98 10.92 -10.08 3.58
CA ARG A 98 10.23 -11.38 3.77
C ARG A 98 8.96 -11.26 4.62
N GLU A 99 8.92 -10.37 5.61
CA GLU A 99 7.68 -10.07 6.36
C GLU A 99 6.55 -9.61 5.42
N VAL A 100 6.86 -8.69 4.50
CA VAL A 100 5.90 -8.15 3.52
C VAL A 100 5.50 -9.23 2.51
N LEU A 101 6.45 -10.02 2.02
CA LEU A 101 6.19 -11.10 1.07
C LEU A 101 5.30 -12.18 1.70
N SER A 102 5.60 -12.57 2.94
CA SER A 102 4.80 -13.54 3.69
C SER A 102 3.37 -13.06 3.94
N ALA A 103 3.17 -11.76 4.20
CA ALA A 103 1.84 -11.18 4.35
C ALA A 103 1.01 -11.22 3.06
N ARG A 104 1.67 -11.33 1.89
CA ARG A 104 1.03 -11.41 0.56
C ARG A 104 0.83 -12.84 0.06
N VAL A 105 0.73 -13.81 0.98
CA VAL A 105 0.46 -15.23 0.69
C VAL A 105 1.61 -15.94 -0.02
N LEU A 106 2.83 -15.40 0.03
CA LEU A 106 4.02 -16.13 -0.42
C LEU A 106 4.56 -16.98 0.73
N VAL A 107 4.71 -18.28 0.50
CA VAL A 107 5.34 -19.19 1.46
C VAL A 107 6.86 -19.01 1.38
N VAL A 108 7.39 -18.10 2.21
CA VAL A 108 8.82 -17.81 2.30
C VAL A 108 9.27 -17.88 3.76
N PRO A 109 10.52 -18.30 4.05
CA PRO A 109 11.10 -18.12 5.37
C PRO A 109 11.06 -16.63 5.75
N ILE A 110 10.63 -16.31 6.97
CA ILE A 110 10.52 -14.92 7.42
C ILE A 110 11.79 -14.39 8.09
N SER A 111 12.75 -15.27 8.40
CA SER A 111 14.02 -14.88 9.00
C SER A 111 14.86 -14.03 8.05
N CYS A 112 15.58 -13.06 8.59
CA CYS A 112 16.53 -12.26 7.83
C CYS A 112 17.66 -13.13 7.30
N PRO A 113 17.95 -13.12 5.98
CA PRO A 113 19.04 -13.92 5.40
C PRO A 113 20.43 -13.42 5.82
N LEU A 114 20.53 -12.17 6.30
CA LEU A 114 21.78 -11.54 6.70
C LEU A 114 22.18 -11.96 8.11
N CYS A 115 21.28 -11.81 9.09
CA CYS A 115 21.59 -12.11 10.49
C CYS A 115 21.10 -13.49 10.97
N ASN A 116 20.18 -14.12 10.23
CA ASN A 116 19.55 -15.41 10.54
C ASN A 116 18.89 -15.51 11.94
N ALA A 117 18.66 -14.39 12.62
CA ALA A 117 18.20 -14.36 14.01
C ALA A 117 16.80 -13.73 14.18
N HIS A 118 16.44 -12.73 13.38
CA HIS A 118 15.19 -11.96 13.54
C HIS A 118 14.34 -12.00 12.27
N ILE A 119 13.08 -11.59 12.39
CA ILE A 119 12.18 -11.41 11.24
C ILE A 119 12.73 -10.31 10.33
N GLU A 120 12.75 -10.58 9.03
CA GLU A 120 13.13 -9.61 8.01
C GLU A 120 11.99 -8.62 7.74
N SER A 121 11.79 -7.68 8.66
CA SER A 121 10.94 -6.51 8.46
C SER A 121 11.71 -5.40 7.74
N ILE A 122 11.01 -4.39 7.21
CA ILE A 122 11.66 -3.23 6.56
C ILE A 122 12.56 -2.48 7.56
N ILE A 123 12.08 -2.25 8.79
CA ILE A 123 12.91 -1.59 9.82
C ILE A 123 14.12 -2.45 10.19
N HIS A 124 13.98 -3.77 10.25
CA HIS A 124 15.11 -4.65 10.51
C HIS A 124 16.19 -4.54 9.43
N ILE A 125 15.82 -4.61 8.15
CA ILE A 125 16.80 -4.51 7.04
C ILE A 125 17.52 -3.16 7.07
N LEU A 126 16.83 -2.07 7.38
CA LEU A 126 17.39 -0.73 7.34
C LEU A 126 18.16 -0.34 8.60
N HIS A 127 17.84 -0.96 9.72
CA HIS A 127 18.22 -0.48 11.05
C HIS A 127 18.56 -1.61 12.01
N ASP A 128 17.61 -2.47 12.41
CA ASP A 128 17.84 -3.40 13.54
C ASP A 128 18.79 -4.56 13.21
N CYS A 129 19.07 -4.83 11.93
CA CYS A 129 19.97 -5.89 11.52
C CYS A 129 21.40 -5.57 12.00
N PRO A 130 22.11 -6.51 12.65
CA PRO A 130 23.50 -6.33 13.05
C PRO A 130 24.40 -5.84 11.91
N LEU A 131 24.23 -6.36 10.69
CA LEU A 131 24.99 -5.91 9.53
C LEU A 131 24.62 -4.49 9.08
N ALA A 132 23.36 -4.08 9.24
CA ALA A 132 22.96 -2.70 8.97
C ALA A 132 23.54 -1.75 10.02
N ASN A 133 23.55 -2.14 11.30
CA ASN A 133 24.20 -1.38 12.37
C ASN A 133 25.69 -1.20 12.11
N GLU A 134 26.41 -2.27 11.79
CA GLU A 134 27.84 -2.18 11.44
C GLU A 134 28.10 -1.21 10.28
N PHE A 135 27.23 -1.23 9.26
CA PHE A 135 27.29 -0.26 8.17
C PHE A 135 27.13 1.17 8.71
N TRP A 136 26.09 1.45 9.50
CA TRP A 136 25.87 2.80 10.04
C TRP A 136 27.01 3.28 10.95
N ASP A 137 27.53 2.39 11.81
CA ASP A 137 28.66 2.66 12.69
C ASP A 137 29.93 3.04 11.90
N SER A 138 30.09 2.50 10.68
CA SER A 138 31.24 2.80 9.83
C SER A 138 31.17 4.16 9.13
N PHE A 139 29.97 4.72 8.92
CA PHE A 139 29.76 5.97 8.18
C PHE A 139 29.42 7.18 9.06
N LEU A 140 29.04 6.98 10.34
CA LEU A 140 28.55 8.06 11.22
C LEU A 140 29.30 8.14 12.55
N VAL A 141 29.69 9.37 12.91
CA VAL A 141 30.09 9.74 14.27
C VAL A 141 28.88 9.58 15.20
N SER A 142 28.91 8.57 16.07
CA SER A 142 28.06 8.35 17.24
C SER A 142 26.62 8.88 17.13
N ILE A 143 25.73 8.14 16.45
CA ILE A 143 24.29 8.21 16.79
C ILE A 143 24.08 7.39 18.07
N HIS A 144 24.69 7.86 19.16
CA HIS A 144 24.50 7.33 20.51
C HIS A 144 23.27 7.99 21.16
N THR A 145 22.14 8.01 20.46
CA THR A 145 20.87 8.37 21.09
C THR A 145 20.17 7.08 21.48
N SER A 146 19.99 6.86 22.78
CA SER A 146 19.23 5.75 23.38
C SER A 146 17.81 5.57 22.84
N THR A 147 17.32 6.50 22.01
CA THR A 147 16.03 6.49 21.32
C THR A 147 16.06 5.87 19.92
N PHE A 148 17.24 5.52 19.38
CA PHE A 148 17.36 5.00 18.01
C PHE A 148 16.67 3.63 17.85
N TYR A 149 16.78 2.77 18.87
CA TYR A 149 16.31 1.37 18.83
C TYR A 149 14.87 1.11 19.31
N CYS A 150 14.10 2.15 19.65
CA CYS A 150 12.76 1.99 20.21
C CYS A 150 11.63 2.57 19.33
N THR A 151 11.93 2.92 18.08
CA THR A 151 10.97 3.59 17.19
C THR A 151 10.42 2.65 16.12
N ASN A 152 9.17 2.85 15.73
CA ASN A 152 8.62 2.14 14.57
C ASN A 152 9.21 2.69 13.26
N LEU A 153 8.97 2.00 12.15
CA LEU A 153 9.50 2.37 10.84
C LEU A 153 9.20 3.83 10.44
N LEU A 154 7.97 4.29 10.65
CA LEU A 154 7.55 5.62 10.20
C LEU A 154 8.27 6.71 10.99
N ASP A 155 8.29 6.57 12.31
CA ASP A 155 8.96 7.52 13.20
C ASP A 155 10.45 7.57 12.93
N TRP A 156 11.09 6.41 12.77
CA TRP A 156 12.52 6.31 12.47
C TRP A 156 12.87 7.01 11.15
N LEU A 157 12.13 6.71 10.08
CA LEU A 157 12.34 7.34 8.78
C LEU A 157 12.12 8.86 8.84
N GLN A 158 11.03 9.30 9.47
CA GLN A 158 10.72 10.71 9.58
C GLN A 158 11.80 11.47 10.37
N ILE A 159 12.22 10.94 11.52
CA ILE A 159 13.28 11.54 12.35
C ILE A 159 14.57 11.72 11.55
N ASN A 160 15.02 10.67 10.85
CA ASN A 160 16.31 10.69 10.16
C ASN A 160 16.27 11.48 8.84
N CYS A 161 15.12 11.57 8.18
CA CYS A 161 15.01 12.27 6.89
C CYS A 161 14.56 13.73 7.01
N THR A 162 14.09 14.19 8.17
CA THR A 162 13.65 15.58 8.36
C THR A 162 14.61 16.42 9.22
N LYS A 163 15.42 15.80 10.08
CA LYS A 163 16.33 16.52 10.99
C LYS A 163 17.52 17.21 10.31
N TYR A 164 17.95 16.79 9.13
CA TYR A 164 19.11 17.39 8.46
C TYR A 164 18.90 18.83 7.95
N HIS A 165 17.67 19.36 8.04
CA HIS A 165 17.37 20.74 7.64
C HIS A 165 18.07 21.80 8.53
N SER A 166 18.36 21.50 9.80
CA SER A 166 18.96 22.47 10.73
C SER A 166 20.49 22.56 10.68
N LEU A 167 21.18 21.65 9.98
CA LEU A 167 22.66 21.69 9.87
C LEU A 167 23.15 22.39 8.60
N VAL A 168 22.36 22.38 7.53
CA VAL A 168 22.75 23.00 6.24
C VAL A 168 22.44 24.51 6.20
N SER A 169 21.54 24.99 7.05
CA SER A 169 21.18 26.42 7.15
C SER A 169 22.10 27.25 8.07
N GLY A 170 23.13 26.63 8.67
CA GLY A 170 24.13 27.30 9.52
C GLY A 170 25.48 27.55 8.84
N ILE A 171 25.59 27.29 7.53
CA ILE A 171 26.82 27.49 6.75
C ILE A 171 26.47 28.33 5.52
N SER A 172 26.19 29.61 5.76
CA SER A 172 26.06 30.64 4.73
C SER A 172 26.45 31.98 5.31
#